data_AF-A0A3G3K234-F1
#
_entry.id   AF-A0A3G3K234-F1
#
_cell.length_a   1.000
_cell.length_b   1.000
_cell.length_c   1.000
_cell.angle_alpha   90.00
_cell.angle_beta   90.00
_cell.angle_gamma   90.00
#
_symmetry.space_group_name_H-M   'P 1'
#
loop_
_entity.id
_entity.type
_entity.pdbx_description
1 polymer ?
#
loop_
_entity_poly.entity_id
_entity_poly.type
_entity_poly.pdbx_seq_one_letter_code
_entity_poly.pdbx_strand_id
1 'polypeptide(L)' 'MEKMVLSKMLIGKELSENVYNHRGQLLMKSGTLLTDSKIDLLKKNEILEVSIADEVVEAE' A
#
# COMPACT_ATOMS: atom_id res chain seq x y z
N MET A 1 9.18 -4.67 8.26
CA MET A 1 8.51 -3.81 7.26
C MET A 1 9.04 -4.20 5.90
N GLU A 2 8.24 -4.95 5.16
CA GLU A 2 8.60 -5.47 3.84
C GLU A 2 7.98 -4.57 2.76
N LYS A 3 8.79 -4.14 1.79
CA LYS A 3 8.28 -3.47 0.59
C LYS A 3 7.79 -4.53 -0.37
N MET A 4 6.53 -4.41 -0.77
CA MET A 4 5.91 -5.34 -1.69
C MET A 4 5.64 -4.65 -3.02
N VAL A 5 5.88 -5.38 -4.12
CA VAL A 5 5.52 -4.94 -5.47
C VAL A 5 4.01 -4.75 -5.55
N LEU A 6 3.60 -3.60 -6.05
CA LEU A 6 2.20 -3.21 -6.16
C LEU A 6 1.45 -4.20 -7.07
N SER A 7 0.60 -5.02 -6.47
CA SER A 7 -0.18 -6.04 -7.16
C SER A 7 -1.58 -6.16 -6.58
N LYS A 8 -2.48 -6.84 -7.30
CA LYS A 8 -3.84 -7.11 -6.79
C LYS A 8 -3.85 -8.00 -5.55
N MET A 9 -2.77 -8.73 -5.26
CA MET A 9 -2.65 -9.55 -4.05
C MET A 9 -2.57 -8.72 -2.76
N LEU A 10 -2.32 -7.41 -2.88
CA LEU A 10 -2.28 -6.50 -1.74
C LEU A 10 -3.66 -5.96 -1.35
N ILE A 11 -4.71 -6.27 -2.12
CA ILE A 11 -6.08 -5.89 -1.76
C ILE A 11 -6.46 -6.56 -0.44
N GLY A 12 -7.02 -5.78 0.48
CA GLY A 12 -7.34 -6.20 1.84
C GLY A 12 -6.19 -6.05 2.84
N LYS A 13 -5.00 -5.63 2.41
CA LYS A 13 -3.88 -5.32 3.32
C LYS A 13 -3.81 -3.82 3.62
N GLU A 14 -3.26 -3.46 4.78
CA GLU A 14 -3.07 -2.06 5.16
C GLU A 14 -1.66 -1.55 4.83
N LEU A 15 -1.55 -0.28 4.47
CA LEU A 15 -0.25 0.38 4.30
C LEU A 15 0.44 0.57 5.66
N SER A 16 1.72 0.19 5.78
CA SER A 16 2.51 0.47 6.99
C SER A 16 3.01 1.91 7.06
N GLU A 17 3.13 2.58 5.91
CA GLU A 17 3.66 3.95 5.81
C GLU A 17 2.83 4.83 4.86
N ASN A 18 3.06 6.14 4.95
CA ASN A 18 2.46 7.09 4.02
C ASN A 18 3.07 6.92 2.62
N VAL A 19 2.22 6.90 1.60
CA VAL A 19 2.65 6.83 0.20
C VAL A 19 2.60 8.21 -0.42
N TYR A 20 3.70 8.62 -1.03
CA TYR A 20 3.86 9.90 -1.71
C TYR A 20 4.19 9.67 -3.19
N ASN A 21 3.76 10.58 -4.06
CA ASN A 21 4.19 10.58 -5.46
C ASN A 21 5.58 11.23 -5.63
N HIS A 22 6.12 11.19 -6.85
CA HIS A 22 7.42 11.78 -7.19
C HIS A 22 7.51 13.31 -6.98
N ARG A 23 6.36 13.99 -6.80
CA ARG A 23 6.26 15.42 -6.51
C ARG A 23 6.20 15.72 -5.01
N GLY A 24 6.29 14.69 -4.15
CA GLY A 24 6.16 14.81 -2.70
C GLY A 24 4.73 15.00 -2.21
N GLN A 25 3.72 14.79 -3.06
CA GLN A 25 2.32 14.87 -2.65
C GLN A 25 1.87 13.56 -2.03
N LEU A 26 1.20 13.65 -0.87
CA LEU A 26 0.63 12.49 -0.19
C LEU A 26 -0.51 11.90 -1.02
N LEU A 27 -0.36 10.63 -1.40
CA LEU A 27 -1.40 9.85 -2.09
C LEU A 27 -2.28 9.10 -1.09
N MET A 28 -1.67 8.45 -0.10
CA MET A 28 -2.37 7.66 0.93
C MET A 28 -1.64 7.70 2.26
N LYS A 29 -2.41 7.63 3.35
CA LYS A 29 -1.86 7.55 4.71
C LYS A 29 -1.55 6.11 5.10
N SER A 30 -0.64 5.92 6.05
CA SER A 30 -0.51 4.65 6.76
C SER A 30 -1.83 4.23 7.42
N GLY A 31 -2.03 2.92 7.61
CA GLY A 31 -3.28 2.31 8.07
C GLY A 31 -4.40 2.31 7.02
N THR A 32 -4.12 2.78 5.80
CA THR A 32 -5.12 2.73 4.73
C THR A 32 -5.24 1.30 4.19
N LEU A 33 -6.42 0.70 4.34
CA LEU A 33 -6.78 -0.57 3.69
C LEU A 33 -6.77 -0.44 2.17
N LEU A 34 -6.01 -1.29 1.47
CA LEU A 34 -5.94 -1.29 0.01
C LEU A 34 -7.17 -1.97 -0.61
N THR A 35 -7.80 -1.28 -1.54
CA THR A 35 -8.94 -1.74 -2.37
C THR A 35 -8.54 -1.71 -3.84
N ASP A 36 -9.31 -2.34 -4.73
CA ASP A 36 -9.06 -2.26 -6.19
C ASP A 36 -8.88 -0.82 -6.67
N SER A 37 -9.78 0.09 -6.26
CA SER A 37 -9.71 1.50 -6.63
C SER A 37 -8.45 2.21 -6.14
N LYS A 38 -7.93 1.81 -4.98
CA LYS A 38 -6.68 2.35 -4.41
C LYS A 38 -5.46 1.81 -5.14
N ILE A 39 -5.44 0.52 -5.47
CA ILE A 39 -4.39 -0.07 -6.29
C ILE A 39 -4.31 0.64 -7.66
N ASP A 40 -5.46 0.89 -8.29
CA ASP A 40 -5.51 1.60 -9.56
C ASP A 40 -5.02 3.05 -9.45
N LEU A 41 -5.33 3.73 -8.35
CA LEU A 41 -4.80 5.08 -8.08
C LEU A 41 -3.27 5.07 -7.97
N LEU A 42 -2.71 4.10 -7.24
CA LEU A 42 -1.26 3.97 -7.06
C LEU A 42 -0.55 3.67 -8.39
N LYS A 43 -1.13 2.79 -9.22
CA LYS A 43 -0.63 2.52 -10.58
C LYS A 43 -0.64 3.75 -11.48
N LYS A 44 -1.72 4.55 -11.43
CA LYS A 44 -1.84 5.80 -12.20
C LYS A 44 -0.80 6.85 -11.79
N ASN A 45 -0.27 6.76 -10.57
CA ASN A 45 0.80 7.62 -10.07
C ASN A 45 2.18 6.96 -10.16
N GLU A 46 2.31 5.89 -10.95
CA GLU A 46 3.58 5.19 -11.20
C GLU A 46 4.25 4.65 -9.93
N ILE A 47 3.45 4.37 -8.89
CA ILE A 47 3.93 3.71 -7.68
C ILE A 47 4.09 2.21 -7.97
N LEU A 48 5.32 1.71 -7.85
CA LEU A 48 5.67 0.32 -8.14
C LEU A 48 5.71 -0.57 -6.89
N GLU A 49 5.99 0.02 -5.73
CA GLU A 49 6.16 -0.68 -4.47
C GLU A 49 5.50 0.10 -3.34
N VAL A 50 4.96 -0.63 -2.37
CA VAL A 50 4.38 -0.08 -1.15
C VAL A 50 4.81 -0.91 0.05
N SER A 51 4.96 -0.27 1.21
CA SER A 51 5.18 -0.99 2.46
C SER A 51 3.84 -1.37 3.08
N ILE A 52 3.71 -2.64 3.43
CA ILE A 52 2.48 -3.22 3.96
C ILE A 52 2.67 -3.52 5.45
N ALA A 53 1.64 -3.28 6.24
CA ALA A 53 1.62 -3.70 7.64
C ALA A 53 1.56 -5.23 7.67
N ASP A 54 2.60 -5.87 8.20
CA ASP A 54 2.56 -7.31 8.46
C ASP A 54 1.40 -7.59 9.40
N GLU A 55 0.39 -8.33 8.92
CA GLU A 55 -0.51 -9.03 9.82
C GLU A 55 0.35 -10.08 10.52
N VAL A 56 0.71 -9.81 11.77
CA VAL A 56 1.11 -10.85 12.69
C VAL A 56 -0.13 -11.73 12.82
N VAL A 57 -0.18 -12.80 12.02
CA VAL A 57 -1.16 -13.86 12.21
C VAL A 57 -0.75 -14.52 13.51
N GLU A 58 -1.25 -14.01 14.64
CA GLU A 58 -1.23 -14.74 15.90
C GLU A 58 -2.08 -15.99 15.66
N ALA A 59 -1.41 -17.10 15.37
CA ALA A 59 -2.03 -18.41 15.43
C ALA A 59 -2.29 -18.71 16.91
N GLU A 60 -3.57 -18.75 17.29
CA GLU A 60 -4.04 -19.28 18.59
C GLU A 60 -3.62 -20.73 18.81
#